data_AF-A0A7V2INX6-F1
#
_entry.id   AF-A0A7V2INX6-F1
#
_cell.length_a   1.000
_cell.length_b   1.000
_cell.length_c   1.000
_cell.angle_alpha   90.00
_cell.angle_beta   90.00
_cell.angle_gamma   90.00
#
_symmetry.space_group_name_H-M   'P 1'
#
loop_
_entity.id
_entity.type
_entity.pdbx_description
1 polymer ?
#
loop_
_entity_poly.entity_id
_entity_poly.type
_entity_poly.pdbx_seq_one_letter_code
_entity_poly.pdbx_strand_id
1 'polypeptide(L)'
;MEIGLDAGIPTYSGGLGILAADTVRSAADLEVPMVAMTLLHRQGYFYQRLDAQGAQQEEPVAWNVDDFLTMVPVRVSIMLRGRQVAVGVWRYDVKGYGDYSVPVFFLDTDVPENAEEDRSLTHWLY
;
A
#
# COMPACT_ATOMS: atom_id res chain seq x y z
N MET A 1 8.20 1.82 -1.52
CA MET A 1 8.35 0.49 -2.16
C MET A 1 6.96 -0.08 -2.29
N GLU A 2 6.60 -0.59 -3.46
CA GLU A 2 5.22 -0.73 -3.97
C GLU A 2 4.89 -2.19 -4.33
N ILE A 3 3.59 -2.54 -4.31
CA ILE A 3 3.07 -3.82 -4.82
C ILE A 3 1.73 -3.53 -5.51
N GLY A 4 1.63 -3.83 -6.81
CA GLY A 4 0.44 -3.55 -7.63
C GLY A 4 -0.51 -4.74 -7.72
N LEU A 5 -1.33 -4.94 -6.69
CA LEU A 5 -2.22 -6.11 -6.56
C LEU A 5 -3.56 -5.97 -7.30
N ASP A 6 -4.13 -4.78 -7.27
CA ASP A 6 -5.44 -4.46 -7.85
C ASP A 6 -5.39 -3.04 -8.40
N ALA A 7 -6.06 -2.78 -9.53
CA ALA A 7 -6.10 -1.44 -10.14
C ALA A 7 -6.79 -0.40 -9.25
N GLY A 8 -7.66 -0.83 -8.32
CA GLY A 8 -8.30 0.02 -7.33
C GLY A 8 -7.45 0.29 -6.08
N ILE A 9 -6.27 -0.33 -5.96
CA ILE A 9 -5.29 -0.09 -4.88
C ILE A 9 -4.13 0.73 -5.47
N PRO A 10 -4.17 2.09 -5.41
CA PRO A 10 -3.25 2.96 -6.11
C PRO A 10 -1.87 3.10 -5.40
N THR A 11 -1.38 2.03 -4.77
CA THR A 11 -0.11 2.02 -4.02
C THR A 11 1.09 1.58 -4.85
N TYR A 12 1.02 1.77 -6.17
CA TYR A 12 2.08 1.45 -7.14
C TYR A 12 2.05 2.47 -8.30
N SER A 13 3.18 2.66 -8.98
CA SER A 13 3.34 3.60 -10.10
C SER A 13 3.88 2.94 -11.37
N GLY A 14 4.45 1.74 -11.31
CA GLY A 14 5.08 1.14 -12.47
C GLY A 14 5.35 -0.36 -12.41
N GLY A 15 6.15 -0.82 -13.37
CA GLY A 15 6.40 -2.24 -13.62
C GLY A 15 7.09 -2.99 -12.47
N LEU A 16 7.81 -2.29 -11.58
CA LEU A 16 8.40 -2.93 -10.39
C LEU A 16 7.32 -3.35 -9.37
N GLY A 17 6.29 -2.52 -9.18
CA GLY A 17 5.15 -2.88 -8.33
C GLY A 17 4.37 -4.07 -8.90
N ILE A 18 4.23 -4.13 -10.23
CA ILE A 18 3.62 -5.28 -10.92
C ILE A 18 4.48 -6.52 -10.76
N LEU A 19 5.79 -6.44 -10.98
CA LEU A 19 6.70 -7.57 -10.79
C LEU A 19 6.64 -8.11 -9.36
N ALA A 20 6.57 -7.23 -8.36
CA ALA A 20 6.40 -7.63 -6.97
C ALA A 20 5.07 -8.37 -6.76
N ALA A 21 3.97 -7.87 -7.33
CA ALA A 21 2.67 -8.53 -7.27
C ALA A 21 2.66 -9.90 -7.95
N ASP A 22 3.25 -10.01 -9.15
CA ASP A 22 3.39 -11.28 -9.88
C ASP A 22 4.24 -12.30 -9.10
N THR A 23 5.25 -11.82 -8.38
CA THR A 23 6.07 -12.67 -7.49
C THR A 23 5.23 -13.21 -6.34
N VAL A 24 4.41 -12.37 -5.69
CA VAL A 24 3.51 -12.78 -4.62
C VAL A 24 2.46 -13.76 -5.13
N ARG A 25 1.87 -13.49 -6.31
CA ARG A 25 0.90 -14.38 -6.94
C ARG A 25 1.52 -15.73 -7.30
N SER A 26 2.74 -15.74 -7.86
CA SER A 26 3.46 -16.97 -8.15
C SER A 26 3.74 -17.78 -6.89
N ALA A 27 4.08 -17.12 -5.78
CA ALA A 27 4.23 -17.79 -4.50
C ALA A 27 2.90 -18.40 -4.02
N ALA A 28 1.78 -17.71 -4.23
CA ALA A 28 0.46 -18.24 -3.90
C ALA A 28 0.08 -19.44 -4.78
N ASP A 29 0.33 -19.37 -6.09
CA ASP A 29 0.06 -20.45 -7.06
C ASP A 29 0.90 -21.71 -6.79
N LEU A 30 2.14 -21.54 -6.33
CA LEU A 30 3.08 -22.62 -6.03
C LEU A 30 3.04 -23.08 -4.58
N GLU A 31 2.10 -22.57 -3.78
CA GLU A 31 1.96 -22.84 -2.34
C GLU A 31 3.25 -22.59 -1.53
N VAL A 32 4.03 -21.59 -1.94
CA VAL A 32 5.29 -21.22 -1.29
C VAL A 32 5.00 -20.37 -0.04
N PRO A 33 5.48 -20.78 1.15
CA PRO A 33 5.38 -19.98 2.38
C PRO A 33 6.02 -18.61 2.22
N MET A 34 5.18 -17.57 2.14
CA MET A 34 5.60 -16.19 1.96
C MET A 34 4.70 -15.25 2.77
N VAL A 35 5.27 -14.12 3.18
CA VAL A 35 4.54 -12.94 3.65
C VAL A 35 5.15 -11.74 2.93
N ALA A 36 4.32 -10.90 2.32
CA ALA A 36 4.78 -9.67 1.69
C ALA A 36 4.40 -8.45 2.54
N MET A 37 5.19 -7.38 2.43
CA MET A 37 4.96 -6.13 3.16
C MET A 37 5.26 -4.94 2.26
N THR A 38 4.42 -3.90 2.36
CA THR A 38 4.56 -2.63 1.63
C THR A 38 3.98 -1.49 2.46
N LEU A 39 4.07 -0.25 1.96
CA LEU A 39 3.48 0.92 2.60
C LEU A 39 2.08 1.19 2.04
N LEU A 40 1.18 1.67 2.89
CA LEU A 40 -0.14 2.13 2.48
C LEU A 40 -0.06 3.58 1.98
N HIS A 41 -0.06 3.75 0.66
CA HIS A 41 -0.08 5.07 0.03
C HIS A 41 -1.52 5.59 -0.13
N ARG A 42 -1.99 6.33 0.89
CA ARG A 42 -3.35 6.89 0.95
C ARG A 42 -3.68 7.89 -0.16
N GLN A 43 -2.67 8.51 -0.76
CA GLN A 43 -2.80 9.47 -1.86
C GLN A 43 -2.28 8.92 -3.20
N GLY A 44 -1.83 7.66 -3.20
CA GLY A 44 -1.24 6.98 -4.34
C GLY A 44 0.00 7.66 -4.91
N TYR A 45 0.28 7.39 -6.20
CA TYR A 45 1.32 8.10 -6.97
C TYR A 45 0.82 9.50 -7.34
N PHE A 46 -0.12 9.57 -8.29
CA PHE A 46 -0.97 10.73 -8.54
C PHE A 46 -2.07 10.34 -9.55
N TYR A 47 -3.15 11.11 -9.56
CA TYR A 47 -4.13 11.15 -10.63
C TYR A 47 -3.69 12.17 -11.68
N GLN A 48 -3.50 11.71 -12.92
CA GLN A 48 -3.09 12.56 -14.03
C GLN A 48 -4.33 13.19 -14.69
N ARG A 49 -4.34 14.52 -14.77
CA ARG A 49 -5.31 15.27 -15.57
C ARG A 49 -4.60 16.17 -16.56
N LEU A 50 -5.12 16.25 -17.79
CA LEU A 50 -4.64 17.22 -18.78
C LEU A 50 -5.51 18.47 -18.73
N ASP A 51 -4.88 19.65 -18.73
CA ASP A 51 -5.61 20.91 -18.90
C ASP A 51 -5.99 21.18 -20.36
N ALA A 52 -6.67 22.30 -20.60
CA ALA A 52 -7.14 22.69 -21.93
C ALA A 52 -5.99 22.94 -22.94
N GLN A 53 -4.75 23.06 -22.46
CA GLN A 53 -3.55 23.26 -23.27
C GLN A 53 -2.76 21.95 -23.43
N GLY A 54 -3.24 20.84 -22.84
CA GLY A 54 -2.58 19.54 -22.88
C GLY A 54 -1.42 19.39 -21.90
N ALA A 55 -1.26 20.32 -20.94
CA ALA A 55 -0.26 20.16 -19.89
C ALA A 55 -0.78 19.27 -18.76
N GLN A 56 0.11 18.47 -18.20
CA GLN A 56 -0.19 17.58 -17.07
C GLN A 56 -0.39 18.39 -15.78
N GLN A 57 -1.44 18.01 -15.07
CA GLN A 57 -1.76 18.41 -13.71
C GLN A 57 -1.82 17.15 -12.85
N GLU A 58 -1.37 17.26 -11.61
CA GLU A 58 -1.27 16.16 -10.65
C GLU A 58 -2.23 16.41 -9.50
N GLU A 59 -3.08 15.41 -9.23
CA GLU A 59 -4.04 15.45 -8.13
C GLU A 59 -3.84 14.21 -7.25
N PRO A 60 -4.07 14.27 -5.93
CA PRO A 60 -4.01 13.08 -5.10
C PRO A 60 -5.06 12.04 -5.51
N VAL A 61 -4.70 10.75 -5.45
CA VAL A 61 -5.64 9.67 -5.76
C VAL A 61 -6.55 9.45 -4.55
N ALA A 62 -7.84 9.74 -4.71
CA ALA A 62 -8.85 9.42 -3.70
C ALA A 62 -9.29 7.95 -3.85
N TRP A 63 -9.11 7.17 -2.78
CA TRP A 63 -9.60 5.80 -2.70
C TRP A 63 -9.96 5.46 -1.26
N ASN A 64 -10.89 4.51 -1.08
CA ASN A 64 -11.26 4.03 0.24
C ASN A 64 -10.53 2.74 0.54
N VAL A 65 -9.71 2.75 1.59
CA VAL A 65 -8.84 1.63 1.95
C VAL A 65 -9.67 0.40 2.35
N ASP A 66 -10.76 0.61 3.08
CA ASP A 66 -11.66 -0.43 3.57
C ASP A 66 -12.40 -1.18 2.47
N ASP A 67 -12.46 -0.64 1.24
CA ASP A 67 -13.07 -1.33 0.09
C ASP A 67 -12.20 -2.50 -0.39
N PHE A 68 -10.90 -2.49 -0.09
CA PHE A 68 -9.93 -3.45 -0.61
C PHE A 68 -9.17 -4.21 0.49
N LEU A 69 -8.88 -3.55 1.62
CA LEU A 69 -8.00 -4.06 2.66
C LEU A 69 -8.76 -4.27 3.96
N THR A 70 -8.36 -5.29 4.72
CA THR A 70 -8.89 -5.52 6.07
C THR A 70 -7.92 -4.98 7.11
N MET A 71 -8.39 -4.14 8.03
CA MET A 71 -7.59 -3.66 9.15
C MET A 71 -7.22 -4.82 10.07
N VAL A 72 -5.93 -4.93 10.40
CA VAL A 72 -5.44 -5.87 11.41
C VAL A 72 -5.44 -5.15 12.76
N PRO A 73 -6.01 -5.73 13.83
CA PRO A 73 -6.09 -5.09 15.16
C PRO A 73 -4.74 -5.15 15.90
N VAL A 74 -3.67 -4.78 15.22
CA VAL A 74 -2.30 -4.72 15.72
C VAL A 74 -1.76 -3.34 15.44
N ARG A 75 -1.11 -2.77 16.45
CA ARG A 75 -0.32 -1.55 16.32
C ARG A 75 1.13 -1.88 16.60
N VAL A 76 2.02 -1.48 15.70
CA VAL A 76 3.47 -1.56 15.89
C VAL A 76 4.03 -0.16 16.11
N SER A 77 5.18 -0.07 16.78
CA SER A 77 5.80 1.22 17.08
C SER A 77 7.26 1.20 16.68
N ILE A 78 7.71 2.28 16.06
CA ILE A 78 9.09 2.48 15.63
C ILE A 78 9.65 3.79 16.19
N MET A 79 10.96 3.84 16.38
CA MET A 79 11.66 5.06 16.76
C MET A 79 12.17 5.75 15.49
N LEU A 80 11.66 6.94 15.17
CA LEU A 80 12.04 7.73 14.02
C LEU A 80 12.50 9.12 14.46
N ARG A 81 13.78 9.44 14.24
CA ARG A 81 14.37 10.75 14.62
C ARG A 81 14.13 11.12 16.10
N GLY A 82 14.21 10.15 16.99
CA GLY A 82 13.98 10.35 18.43
C GLY A 82 12.51 10.48 18.84
N ARG A 83 11.57 10.28 17.91
CA ARG A 83 10.13 10.29 18.15
C ARG A 83 9.57 8.87 18.00
N GLN A 84 8.60 8.53 18.82
CA GLN A 84 7.90 7.27 18.72
C GLN A 84 6.74 7.41 17.72
N VAL A 85 6.78 6.63 16.64
CA VAL A 85 5.76 6.62 15.59
C VAL A 85 4.99 5.30 15.66
N ALA A 86 3.68 5.38 15.78
CA ALA A 86 2.78 4.24 15.68
C ALA A 86 2.51 3.90 14.20
N VAL A 87 2.40 2.61 13.89
CA VAL A 87 2.13 2.11 12.55
C VAL A 87 0.96 1.14 12.64
N GLY A 88 -0.11 1.45 11.92
CA GLY A 88 -1.24 0.58 11.66
C GLY A 88 -0.92 -0.44 10.57
N VAL A 89 -1.66 -1.54 10.56
CA VAL A 89 -1.44 -2.64 9.63
C VAL A 89 -2.76 -2.99 8.95
N TRP A 90 -2.72 -3.08 7.63
CA TRP A 90 -3.80 -3.55 6.79
C TRP A 90 -3.39 -4.82 6.05
N ARG A 91 -4.32 -5.68 5.72
CA ARG A 91 -4.07 -6.97 5.06
C ARG A 91 -4.87 -7.12 3.77
N TYR A 92 -4.21 -7.63 2.75
CA TYR A 92 -4.80 -8.20 1.54
C TYR A 92 -4.32 -9.65 1.39
N ASP A 93 -5.20 -10.57 1.02
CA ASP A 93 -4.81 -11.96 0.76
C ASP A 93 -4.78 -12.23 -0.75
N VAL A 94 -3.59 -12.43 -1.30
CA VAL A 94 -3.42 -12.82 -2.70
C VAL A 94 -3.69 -14.31 -2.81
N LYS A 95 -4.77 -14.66 -3.51
CA LYS A 95 -5.16 -16.05 -3.75
C LYS A 95 -4.47 -16.60 -5.00
N GLY A 96 -3.88 -17.79 -4.85
CA GLY A 96 -3.43 -18.57 -6.01
C GLY A 96 -4.59 -19.28 -6.70
N TYR A 97 -4.28 -20.15 -7.66
CA TYR A 97 -5.26 -21.03 -8.32
C TYR A 97 -5.92 -22.04 -7.36
N GLY A 98 -5.17 -22.51 -6.35
CA GLY A 98 -5.67 -23.41 -5.30
C GLY A 98 -6.27 -22.68 -4.09
N ASP A 99 -6.36 -23.37 -2.96
CA ASP A 99 -6.85 -22.79 -1.70
C ASP A 99 -5.77 -22.02 -0.92
N TYR A 100 -4.53 -22.01 -1.44
CA TYR A 100 -3.41 -21.31 -0.81
C TYR A 100 -3.44 -19.81 -1.11
N SER A 101 -3.14 -19.02 -0.08
CA SER A 101 -3.06 -17.56 -0.19
C SER A 101 -1.84 -17.01 0.51
N VAL A 102 -1.23 -15.99 -0.09
CA VAL A 102 -0.12 -15.25 0.51
C VAL A 102 -0.65 -13.92 1.07
N PRO A 103 -0.45 -13.64 2.37
CA PRO A 103 -0.84 -12.37 2.96
C PRO A 103 0.15 -11.27 2.54
N VAL A 104 -0.41 -10.12 2.18
CA VAL A 104 0.30 -8.87 1.93
C VAL A 104 -0.14 -7.85 2.97
N PHE A 105 0.82 -7.33 3.74
CA PHE A 105 0.56 -6.31 4.74
C PHE A 105 0.94 -4.91 4.24
N PHE A 106 0.04 -3.95 4.45
CA PHE A 106 0.27 -2.55 4.15
C PHE A 106 0.43 -1.77 5.46
N LEU A 107 1.56 -1.08 5.58
CA LEU A 107 1.92 -0.30 6.77
C LEU A 107 1.48 1.15 6.63
N ASP A 108 0.78 1.65 7.65
CA ASP A 108 0.12 2.96 7.60
C ASP A 108 0.48 3.81 8.82
N THR A 109 1.00 5.01 8.60
CA THR A 109 1.29 5.97 9.67
C THR A 109 0.13 6.92 9.96
N ASP A 110 -0.91 6.93 9.12
CA ASP A 110 -2.09 7.78 9.33
C ASP A 110 -3.01 7.18 10.41
N VAL A 111 -2.53 7.30 11.65
CA VAL A 111 -3.21 6.83 12.86
C VAL A 111 -3.29 7.96 13.87
N PRO A 112 -4.38 8.04 14.66
CA PRO A 112 -4.63 9.17 15.56
C PRO A 112 -3.54 9.36 16.63
N GLU A 113 -2.81 8.31 16.98
CA GLU A 113 -1.72 8.32 17.97
C GLU A 113 -0.50 9.14 17.51
N ASN A 114 -0.34 9.34 16.19
CA ASN A 114 0.79 10.06 15.63
C ASN A 114 0.55 11.57 15.56
N ALA A 115 1.66 12.32 15.65
CA ALA A 115 1.68 13.74 15.30
C ALA A 115 1.30 13.94 13.82
N GLU A 116 0.73 15.10 13.48
CA GLU A 116 0.26 15.40 12.13
C GLU A 116 1.35 15.22 11.06
N GLU A 117 2.58 15.65 11.37
CA GLU A 117 3.74 15.47 10.49
C GLU A 117 4.10 14.00 10.26
N ASP A 118 3.85 13.11 11.22
CA ASP A 118 4.14 11.68 11.11
C ASP A 118 3.05 10.92 10.36
N ARG A 119 1.80 11.38 10.40
CA ARG A 119 0.69 10.74 9.68
C ARG A 119 0.95 10.70 8.18
N SER A 120 1.54 11.76 7.65
CA SER A 120 1.81 11.91 6.22
C SER A 120 3.00 11.10 5.70
N LEU A 121 3.76 10.41 6.56
CA LEU A 121 4.96 9.66 6.16
C LEU A 121 4.68 8.58 5.11
N THR A 122 3.47 8.00 5.09
CA THR A 122 3.08 6.98 4.11
C THR A 122 2.13 7.51 3.04
N HIS A 123 1.71 8.77 3.04
CA HIS A 123 0.63 9.27 2.17
C HIS A 123 0.91 9.09 0.67
N TRP A 124 2.06 9.54 0.20
CA TRP A 124 2.40 9.55 -1.23
C TRP A 124 3.38 8.43 -1.56
N LEU A 125 3.18 7.83 -2.72
CA LEU A 125 4.18 6.99 -3.35
C LEU A 125 5.12 7.90 -4.15
N TYR A 126 6.41 7.87 -3.81
CA TYR A 126 7.51 8.62 -4.45
C TYR A 126 7.41 10.14 -4.38
#